data_AF-A0A7W9J4S6-F1
#
_entry.id   AF-A0A7W9J4S6-F1
#
_cell.length_a   1.000
_cell.length_b   1.000
_cell.length_c   1.000
_cell.angle_alpha   90.00
_cell.angle_beta   90.00
_cell.angle_gamma   90.00
#
_symmetry.space_group_name_H-M   'P 1'
#
loop_
_entity.id
_entity.type
_entity.pdbx_description
1 polymer ?
#
loop_
_entity_poly.entity_id
_entity_poly.type
_entity_poly.pdbx_seq_one_letter_code
_entity_poly.pdbx_strand_id
1 'polypeptide(L)'
;METGSQGRPQPRDAREQLEQLGKDEEAVRYPPLPRWFFGVTTTATAALYLAQLLSPSDARNATFALGVVVAVIAAFHWLNRPGVSWASMKFRDMVPFVASLGVIFVVCTVISETTSLSWVWIVGAAVAAGMVWRNGRAYRKEFGDA
;
A
#
# COMPACT_ATOMS: atom_id res chain seq x y z
N MET A 1 -35.64 -41.01 -1.73
CA MET A 1 -34.58 -40.01 -1.92
C MET A 1 -34.81 -39.38 -3.27
N GLU A 2 -35.51 -38.24 -3.29
CA GLU A 2 -35.78 -37.51 -4.53
C GLU A 2 -34.51 -36.77 -4.94
N THR A 3 -33.81 -37.29 -5.94
CA THR A 3 -32.87 -36.50 -6.74
C THR A 3 -33.69 -35.59 -7.64
N GLY A 4 -34.25 -34.54 -7.05
CA GLY A 4 -34.94 -33.49 -7.80
C GLY A 4 -33.99 -32.99 -8.88
N SER A 5 -34.49 -32.96 -10.12
CA SER A 5 -33.83 -32.33 -11.25
C SER A 5 -33.49 -30.88 -10.88
N GLN A 6 -32.27 -30.66 -10.38
CA GLN A 6 -31.74 -29.33 -10.13
C GLN A 6 -31.65 -28.65 -11.50
N GLY A 7 -32.70 -27.88 -11.80
CA GLY A 7 -32.76 -27.04 -12.97
C GLY A 7 -31.49 -26.21 -13.03
N ARG A 8 -30.87 -26.21 -14.21
CA ARG A 8 -29.69 -25.40 -14.51
C ARG A 8 -29.90 -24.00 -13.90
N PRO A 9 -28.97 -23.49 -13.07
CA PRO A 9 -29.14 -22.20 -12.40
C PRO A 9 -29.50 -21.14 -13.44
N GLN A 10 -30.50 -20.31 -13.14
CA GLN A 10 -30.88 -19.27 -14.07
C GLN A 10 -29.68 -18.33 -14.28
N PRO A 11 -29.50 -17.76 -15.49
CA PRO A 11 -28.38 -16.85 -15.77
C PRO A 11 -28.26 -15.68 -14.78
N ARG A 12 -29.36 -15.29 -14.14
CA ARG A 12 -29.38 -14.27 -13.08
C ARG A 12 -28.76 -14.77 -11.77
N ASP A 13 -29.19 -15.93 -11.28
CA ASP A 13 -28.65 -16.53 -10.04
C ASP A 13 -27.15 -16.83 -10.17
N ALA A 14 -26.71 -17.22 -11.37
CA ALA A 14 -25.29 -17.42 -11.67
C ALA A 14 -24.50 -16.10 -11.61
N ARG A 15 -25.06 -14.98 -12.07
CA ARG A 15 -24.41 -13.65 -11.98
C ARG A 15 -24.32 -13.18 -10.54
N GLU A 16 -25.40 -13.35 -9.77
CA GLU A 16 -25.44 -12.98 -8.35
C GLU A 16 -24.44 -13.80 -7.52
N GLN A 17 -24.32 -15.11 -7.78
CA GLN A 17 -23.30 -15.96 -7.15
C GLN A 17 -21.87 -15.58 -7.53
N LEU A 18 -21.61 -15.25 -8.81
CA LEU A 18 -20.29 -14.79 -9.24
C LEU A 18 -19.92 -13.44 -8.60
N GLU A 19 -20.88 -12.53 -8.45
CA GLU A 19 -20.66 -11.26 -7.75
C GLU A 19 -20.34 -11.49 -6.27
N GLN A 20 -21.04 -12.42 -5.61
CA GLN A 20 -20.79 -12.76 -4.22
C GLN A 20 -19.41 -13.42 -4.02
N LEU A 21 -19.04 -14.36 -4.88
CA LEU A 21 -17.70 -14.96 -4.88
C LEU A 21 -16.61 -13.91 -5.11
N GLY A 22 -16.87 -12.93 -5.98
CA GLY A 22 -15.96 -11.81 -6.20
C GLY A 22 -15.75 -10.98 -4.93
N LYS A 23 -16.83 -10.67 -4.19
CA LYS A 23 -16.76 -9.95 -2.92
C LYS A 23 -16.03 -10.75 -1.84
N ASP A 24 -16.26 -12.05 -1.77
CA ASP A 24 -15.59 -12.95 -0.81
C ASP A 24 -14.09 -13.07 -1.13
N GLU A 25 -13.71 -13.21 -2.41
CA GLU A 25 -12.31 -13.19 -2.84
C GLU A 25 -11.64 -11.84 -2.49
N GLU A 26 -12.35 -10.74 -2.69
CA GLU A 26 -11.85 -9.40 -2.39
C GLU A 26 -11.65 -9.18 -0.89
N ALA A 27 -12.57 -9.65 -0.06
CA ALA A 27 -12.47 -9.58 1.40
C ALA A 27 -11.30 -10.42 1.96
N VAL A 28 -11.01 -11.57 1.35
CA VAL A 28 -9.83 -12.38 1.69
C VAL A 28 -8.53 -11.71 1.23
N ARG A 29 -8.56 -11.02 0.07
CA ARG A 29 -7.39 -10.36 -0.51
C ARG A 29 -7.02 -9.04 0.19
N TYR A 30 -8.01 -8.26 0.63
CA TYR A 30 -7.83 -6.94 1.25
C TYR A 30 -8.39 -6.92 2.69
N PRO A 31 -7.73 -7.61 3.63
CA PRO A 31 -8.21 -7.64 5.00
C PRO A 31 -8.01 -6.29 5.69
N PRO A 32 -8.86 -5.94 6.66
CA PRO A 32 -8.70 -4.72 7.42
C PRO A 32 -7.30 -4.67 8.06
N LEU A 33 -6.68 -3.49 7.98
CA LEU A 33 -5.34 -3.23 8.49
C LEU A 33 -5.42 -2.44 9.80
N PRO A 34 -4.55 -2.72 10.78
CA PRO A 34 -4.51 -1.95 12.02
C PRO A 34 -4.25 -0.47 11.75
N ARG A 35 -4.88 0.42 12.54
CA ARG A 35 -4.73 1.89 12.38
C ARG A 35 -3.27 2.36 12.45
N TRP A 36 -2.46 1.70 13.27
CA TRP A 36 -1.05 2.05 13.44
C TRP A 36 -0.23 1.78 12.17
N PHE A 37 -0.63 0.82 11.33
CA PHE A 37 0.11 0.46 10.11
C PHE A 37 0.21 1.64 9.14
N PHE A 38 -0.90 2.35 8.94
CA PHE A 38 -0.92 3.56 8.10
C PHE A 38 -0.08 4.69 8.71
N GLY A 39 -0.13 4.86 10.04
CA GLY A 39 0.75 5.81 10.72
C GLY A 39 2.22 5.51 10.49
N VAL A 40 2.63 4.26 10.71
CA VAL A 40 4.02 3.82 10.54
C VAL A 40 4.48 3.96 9.09
N THR A 41 3.66 3.56 8.11
CA THR A 41 4.02 3.69 6.68
C THR A 41 4.06 5.14 6.21
N THR A 42 3.16 6.00 6.68
CA THR A 42 3.21 7.45 6.44
C THR A 42 4.49 8.05 7.03
N THR A 43 4.81 7.74 8.29
CA THR A 43 6.02 8.23 8.95
C THR A 43 7.29 7.71 8.29
N ALA A 44 7.35 6.43 7.92
CA ALA A 44 8.49 5.84 7.22
C ALA A 44 8.71 6.49 5.85
N THR A 45 7.62 6.75 5.11
CA THR A 45 7.69 7.44 3.82
C THR A 45 8.21 8.86 4.00
N ALA A 46 7.67 9.63 4.96
CA ALA A 46 8.17 10.97 5.26
C ALA A 46 9.66 10.96 5.64
N ALA A 47 10.06 10.02 6.51
CA ALA A 47 11.43 9.87 6.96
C ALA A 47 12.39 9.53 5.79
N LEU A 48 11.96 8.77 4.80
CA LEU A 48 12.75 8.46 3.61
C LEU A 48 13.08 9.69 2.77
N TYR A 49 12.13 10.63 2.65
CA TYR A 49 12.36 11.91 1.98
C TYR A 49 13.26 12.82 2.82
N LEU A 50 12.99 12.92 4.12
CA LEU A 50 13.78 13.76 5.03
C LEU A 50 15.22 13.25 5.21
N ALA A 51 15.46 11.95 5.04
CA ALA A 51 16.81 11.38 5.08
C ALA A 51 17.74 11.99 4.03
N GLN A 52 17.21 12.56 2.94
CA GLN A 52 17.99 13.23 1.90
C GLN A 52 18.52 14.61 2.34
N LEU A 53 18.08 15.13 3.48
CA LEU A 53 18.66 16.33 4.10
C LEU A 53 19.94 16.04 4.89
N LEU A 54 20.25 14.77 5.13
CA LEU A 54 21.45 14.37 5.85
C LEU A 54 22.69 14.43 4.94
N SER A 55 23.87 14.32 5.55
CA SER A 55 25.12 14.16 4.80
C SER A 55 25.03 12.94 3.86
N PRO A 56 25.72 12.90 2.71
CA PRO A 56 25.57 11.81 1.74
C PRO A 56 25.83 10.40 2.31
N SER A 57 26.76 10.27 3.25
CA SER A 57 27.03 9.01 3.96
C SER A 57 25.88 8.59 4.86
N ASP A 58 25.29 9.55 5.57
CA ASP A 58 24.20 9.31 6.52
C ASP A 58 22.87 9.09 5.80
N ALA A 59 22.62 9.82 4.71
CA ALA A 59 21.45 9.67 3.86
C ALA A 59 21.35 8.26 3.27
N ARG A 60 22.49 7.72 2.78
CA ARG A 60 22.54 6.34 2.26
C ARG A 60 22.23 5.31 3.34
N ASN A 61 22.86 5.43 4.51
CA ASN A 61 22.65 4.51 5.62
C ASN A 61 21.21 4.58 6.16
N ALA A 62 20.68 5.80 6.33
CA ALA A 62 19.31 6.02 6.78
C ALA A 62 18.30 5.47 5.78
N THR A 63 18.48 5.73 4.47
CA THR A 63 17.60 5.20 3.41
C THR A 63 17.63 3.68 3.38
N PHE A 64 18.80 3.06 3.52
CA PHE A 64 18.92 1.60 3.59
C PHE A 64 18.21 1.03 4.82
N ALA A 65 18.45 1.60 6.01
CA ALA A 65 17.80 1.18 7.24
C ALA A 65 16.27 1.30 7.17
N LEU A 66 15.76 2.42 6.64
CA LEU A 66 14.33 2.64 6.38
C LEU A 66 13.78 1.61 5.39
N GLY A 67 14.50 1.33 4.31
CA GLY A 67 14.13 0.31 3.34
C GLY A 67 13.99 -1.08 3.97
N VAL A 68 14.93 -1.47 4.84
CA VAL A 68 14.86 -2.73 5.60
C VAL A 68 13.64 -2.76 6.52
N VAL A 69 13.39 -1.69 7.29
CA VAL A 69 12.23 -1.61 8.18
C VAL A 69 10.92 -1.74 7.42
N VAL A 70 10.78 -1.04 6.29
CA VAL A 70 9.58 -1.13 5.42
C VAL A 70 9.43 -2.55 4.86
N ALA A 71 10.52 -3.16 4.39
CA ALA A 71 10.49 -4.53 3.88
C ALA A 71 10.08 -5.55 4.96
N VAL A 72 10.59 -5.40 6.19
CA VAL A 72 10.23 -6.27 7.33
C VAL A 72 8.76 -6.10 7.70
N ILE A 73 8.27 -4.86 7.78
CA ILE A 73 6.85 -4.58 8.09
C ILE A 73 5.94 -5.17 7.00
N ALA A 74 6.28 -4.95 5.73
CA ALA A 74 5.55 -5.51 4.61
C ALA A 74 5.55 -7.04 4.66
N ALA A 75 6.72 -7.67 4.82
CA ALA A 75 6.85 -9.11 4.94
C ALA A 75 6.04 -9.67 6.13
N PHE A 76 6.10 -9.04 7.29
CA PHE A 76 5.39 -9.52 8.48
C PHE A 76 3.87 -9.46 8.29
N HIS A 77 3.35 -8.39 7.69
CA HIS A 77 1.90 -8.23 7.49
C HIS A 77 1.34 -8.98 6.28
N TRP A 78 2.15 -9.22 5.26
CA TRP A 78 1.69 -9.84 4.02
C TRP A 78 2.04 -11.33 3.90
N LEU A 79 3.20 -11.76 4.42
CA LEU A 79 3.66 -13.16 4.30
C LEU A 79 3.31 -14.00 5.53
N ASN A 80 3.25 -13.40 6.72
CA ASN A 80 3.05 -14.12 7.99
C ASN A 80 1.68 -13.84 8.63
N ARG A 81 0.59 -14.07 7.89
CA ARG A 81 -0.76 -14.13 8.51
C ARG A 81 -1.20 -15.58 8.72
N PRO A 82 -1.44 -16.02 9.98
CA PRO A 82 -2.01 -17.34 10.23
C PRO A 82 -3.45 -17.39 9.70
N GLY A 83 -3.73 -18.34 8.80
CA GLY A 83 -5.08 -18.64 8.32
C GLY A 83 -5.43 -18.17 6.90
N VAL A 84 -4.54 -17.47 6.18
CA VAL A 84 -4.79 -17.07 4.78
C VAL A 84 -3.55 -17.36 3.94
N SER A 85 -3.68 -18.23 2.93
CA SER A 85 -2.58 -18.49 1.99
C SER A 85 -2.37 -17.26 1.11
N TRP A 86 -1.21 -16.63 1.22
CA TRP A 86 -0.65 -15.70 0.23
C TRP A 86 -1.72 -14.88 -0.52
N ALA A 87 -2.30 -13.89 0.16
CA ALA A 87 -3.13 -12.90 -0.52
C ALA A 87 -2.21 -12.10 -1.45
N SER A 88 -2.10 -12.53 -2.73
CA SER A 88 -1.37 -11.76 -3.72
C SER A 88 -2.16 -10.48 -3.96
N MET A 89 -1.64 -9.37 -3.44
CA MET A 89 -2.13 -8.06 -3.83
C MET A 89 -1.91 -7.93 -5.34
N LYS A 90 -2.90 -7.44 -6.08
CA LYS A 90 -2.74 -7.24 -7.51
C LYS A 90 -1.67 -6.16 -7.70
N PHE A 91 -0.51 -6.54 -8.25
CA PHE A 91 0.56 -5.60 -8.59
C PHE A 91 0.04 -4.38 -9.35
N ARG A 92 -0.95 -4.59 -10.22
CA ARG A 92 -1.61 -3.55 -11.02
C ARG A 92 -2.27 -2.45 -10.18
N ASP A 93 -2.72 -2.76 -8.96
CA ASP A 93 -3.38 -1.80 -8.06
C ASP A 93 -2.32 -1.03 -7.25
N MET A 94 -1.16 -1.64 -6.99
CA MET A 94 -0.08 -1.04 -6.19
C MET A 94 0.89 -0.18 -7.04
N VAL A 95 1.14 -0.59 -8.29
CA VAL A 95 2.09 0.06 -9.20
C VAL A 95 1.81 1.56 -9.37
N PRO A 96 0.57 2.03 -9.63
CA PRO A 96 0.31 3.47 -9.79
C PRO A 96 0.68 4.28 -8.54
N PHE A 97 0.40 3.73 -7.36
CA PHE A 97 0.71 4.39 -6.10
C PHE A 97 2.23 4.47 -5.87
N VAL A 98 2.94 3.35 -6.00
CA VAL A 98 4.40 3.30 -5.85
C VAL A 98 5.09 4.15 -6.91
N ALA A 99 4.62 4.10 -8.15
CA ALA A 99 5.13 4.94 -9.24
C ALA A 99 4.95 6.42 -8.93
N SER A 100 3.79 6.82 -8.38
CA SER A 100 3.55 8.22 -7.97
C SER A 100 4.54 8.68 -6.91
N LEU A 101 4.80 7.85 -5.89
CA LEU A 101 5.82 8.14 -4.88
C LEU A 101 7.23 8.20 -5.49
N GLY A 102 7.55 7.32 -6.44
CA GLY A 102 8.82 7.33 -7.16
C GLY A 102 9.00 8.60 -7.99
N VAL A 103 7.96 9.05 -8.71
CA VAL A 103 7.99 10.27 -9.50
C VAL A 103 8.22 11.49 -8.61
N ILE A 104 7.53 11.59 -7.47
CA ILE A 104 7.74 12.70 -6.52
C ILE A 104 9.19 12.70 -6.02
N PHE A 105 9.75 11.54 -5.71
CA PHE A 105 11.13 11.41 -5.27
C PHE A 105 12.10 11.90 -6.36
N VAL A 106 11.96 11.43 -7.60
CA VAL A 106 12.78 11.85 -8.73
C VAL A 106 12.67 13.35 -8.98
N VAL A 107 11.46 13.92 -8.92
CA VAL A 107 11.26 15.37 -9.07
C VAL A 107 11.98 16.14 -7.96
N CYS A 108 11.91 15.68 -6.71
CA CYS A 108 12.65 16.29 -5.60
C CYS A 108 14.17 16.22 -5.83
N THR A 109 14.68 15.08 -6.30
CA THR A 109 16.10 14.93 -6.66
C THR A 109 16.50 15.94 -7.72
N VAL A 110 15.78 15.99 -8.85
CA VAL A 110 16.09 16.88 -9.97
C VAL A 110 16.06 18.35 -9.53
N ILE A 111 15.06 18.76 -8.75
CA ILE A 111 14.98 20.14 -8.24
C ILE A 111 16.15 20.41 -7.29
N SER A 112 16.43 19.51 -6.35
CA SER A 112 17.51 19.68 -5.37
C SER A 112 18.87 19.81 -6.05
N GLU A 113 19.15 18.99 -7.07
CA GLU A 113 20.42 19.03 -7.80
C GLU A 113 20.54 20.26 -8.72
N THR A 114 19.45 20.69 -9.35
CA THR A 114 19.50 21.83 -10.30
C THR A 114 19.45 23.19 -9.62
N THR A 115 18.75 23.30 -8.49
CA THR A 115 18.51 24.59 -7.81
C THR A 115 19.21 24.73 -6.46
N SER A 116 19.85 23.66 -5.96
CA SER A 116 20.43 23.59 -4.61
C SER A 116 19.41 23.89 -3.49
N LEU A 117 18.10 23.76 -3.76
CA LEU A 117 17.04 24.01 -2.79
C LEU A 117 16.74 22.74 -1.98
N SER A 118 17.40 22.60 -0.84
CA SER A 118 17.21 21.44 0.06
C SER A 118 15.79 21.35 0.67
N TRP A 119 15.09 22.48 0.82
CA TRP A 119 13.72 22.49 1.38
C TRP A 119 12.70 21.73 0.53
N VAL A 120 13.02 21.43 -0.74
CA VAL A 120 12.15 20.61 -1.62
C VAL A 120 11.89 19.23 -1.02
N TRP A 121 12.85 18.66 -0.27
CA TRP A 121 12.69 17.38 0.40
C TRP A 121 11.64 17.41 1.52
N ILE A 122 11.48 18.55 2.21
CA ILE A 122 10.44 18.73 3.22
C ILE A 122 9.06 18.76 2.55
N VAL A 123 8.95 19.46 1.42
CA VAL A 123 7.68 19.52 0.66
C VAL A 123 7.36 18.15 0.05
N GLY A 124 8.36 17.47 -0.53
CA GLY A 124 8.23 16.09 -1.00
C GLY A 124 7.76 15.14 0.10
N ALA A 125 8.36 15.23 1.30
CA ALA A 125 7.95 14.46 2.46
C ALA A 125 6.48 14.71 2.84
N ALA A 126 6.05 15.98 2.88
CA ALA A 126 4.67 16.34 3.21
C ALA A 126 3.67 15.83 2.17
N VAL A 127 3.98 15.96 0.88
CA VAL A 127 3.12 15.48 -0.23
C VAL A 127 3.03 13.96 -0.21
N ALA A 128 4.16 13.27 -0.13
CA ALA A 128 4.21 11.81 -0.09
C ALA A 128 3.48 11.25 1.14
N ALA A 129 3.72 11.83 2.32
CA ALA A 129 3.02 11.47 3.55
C ALA A 129 1.50 11.68 3.42
N GLY A 130 1.09 12.82 2.86
CA GLY A 130 -0.32 13.13 2.58
C GLY A 130 -0.98 12.11 1.64
N MET A 131 -0.27 11.67 0.60
CA MET A 131 -0.76 10.63 -0.31
C MET A 131 -0.90 9.28 0.39
N VAL A 132 0.09 8.85 1.16
CA VAL A 132 0.04 7.60 1.94
C VAL A 132 -1.13 7.65 2.93
N TRP A 133 -1.25 8.75 3.67
CA TRP A 133 -2.31 8.93 4.65
C TRP A 133 -3.70 8.94 4.02
N ARG A 134 -3.87 9.63 2.89
CA ARG A 134 -5.13 9.67 2.14
C ARG A 134 -5.51 8.30 1.62
N ASN A 135 -4.57 7.54 1.05
CA ASN A 135 -4.82 6.17 0.60
C ASN A 135 -5.17 5.26 1.77
N GLY A 136 -4.46 5.37 2.91
CA GLY A 136 -4.79 4.62 4.11
C GLY A 136 -6.18 4.94 4.67
N ARG A 137 -6.60 6.21 4.63
CA ARG A 137 -7.96 6.61 4.97
C ARG A 137 -9.01 6.07 4.00
N ALA A 138 -8.73 6.08 2.71
CA ALA A 138 -9.64 5.53 1.70
C ALA A 138 -9.80 4.02 1.88
N TYR A 139 -8.69 3.31 2.06
CA TYR A 139 -8.66 1.87 2.34
C TYR A 139 -9.50 1.53 3.58
N ARG A 140 -9.32 2.25 4.69
CA ARG A 140 -10.11 2.04 5.91
C ARG A 140 -11.59 2.32 5.73
N LYS A 141 -11.95 3.28 4.88
CA LYS A 141 -13.37 3.57 4.59
C LYS A 141 -14.03 2.43 3.82
N GLU A 142 -13.25 1.73 2.99
CA GLU A 142 -13.73 0.65 2.14
C GLU A 142 -13.72 -0.71 2.84
N PHE A 143 -12.64 -1.04 3.55
CA PHE A 143 -12.42 -2.37 4.16
C PHE A 143 -12.58 -2.40 5.69
N GLY A 144 -12.82 -1.25 6.33
CA GLY A 144 -13.04 -1.14 7.78
C GLY A 144 -11.75 -1.11 8.61
N ASP A 145 -11.93 -1.24 9.93
CA ASP A 145 -10.85 -1.29 10.92
C ASP A 145 -10.75 -2.71 11.50
N ALA A 146 -9.51 -3.19 11.70
CA ALA A 146 -9.22 -4.41 12.44
C ALA A 146 -9.15 -4.15 13.95
#